data_AF-A0A7D5MTB7-F1
#
_entry.id   AF-A0A7D5MTB7-F1
#
_cell.length_a   1.000
_cell.length_b   1.000
_cell.length_c   1.000
_cell.angle_alpha   90.00
_cell.angle_beta   90.00
_cell.angle_gamma   90.00
#
_symmetry.space_group_name_H-M   'P 1'
#
loop_
_entity.id
_entity.type
_entity.pdbx_description
1 polymer ?
#
loop_
_entity_poly.entity_id
_entity_poly.type
_entity_poly.pdbx_seq_one_letter_code
_entity_poly.pdbx_strand_id
1 'polypeptide(L)'
;MYQYFCPKTAVELNGKFLHANYISFNHQNRFIASQAPFKDLGEQDLFWQVMLAKPEITAIIDLSNRKDRVQIGSYCPNEKGESQTYGEIEVTCIESEKSADGLCDILTYQLTDLKTKKIKFFKESVIRIGQMAVS
;
A
#
# COMPACT_ATOMS: atom_id res chain seq x y z
N MET A 1 -30.90 -12.54 -8.99
CA MET A 1 -30.46 -11.17 -9.34
C MET A 1 -29.60 -10.68 -8.19
N TYR A 2 -28.27 -10.71 -8.32
CA TYR A 2 -27.39 -10.20 -7.28
C TYR A 2 -27.30 -8.69 -7.43
N GLN A 3 -27.95 -7.97 -6.52
CA GLN A 3 -27.80 -6.52 -6.43
C GLN A 3 -26.43 -6.24 -5.83
N TYR A 4 -25.47 -5.87 -6.67
CA TYR A 4 -24.19 -5.33 -6.22
C TYR A 4 -24.47 -4.00 -5.54
N PHE A 5 -24.66 -4.04 -4.23
CA PHE A 5 -24.62 -2.84 -3.41
C PHE A 5 -23.15 -2.40 -3.39
N CYS A 6 -22.83 -1.26 -4.01
CA CYS A 6 -21.53 -0.60 -3.87
C CYS A 6 -21.69 0.56 -2.88
N PRO A 7 -21.58 0.34 -1.55
CA PRO A 7 -21.69 1.41 -0.59
C PRO A 7 -20.33 2.10 -0.42
N LYS A 8 -20.32 3.42 -0.60
CA LYS A 8 -19.22 4.39 -0.38
C LYS A 8 -17.91 4.09 -1.11
N THR A 9 -17.73 4.80 -2.22
CA THR A 9 -16.64 4.75 -3.21
C THR A 9 -15.30 5.35 -2.77
N ALA A 10 -15.14 5.75 -1.51
CA ALA A 10 -13.91 6.38 -1.04
C ALA A 10 -13.53 5.90 0.36
N VAL A 11 -12.24 5.63 0.56
CA VAL A 11 -11.70 5.32 1.88
C VAL A 11 -11.46 6.63 2.62
N GLU A 12 -12.32 6.92 3.60
CA GLU A 12 -12.26 8.14 4.39
C GLU A 12 -11.39 7.98 5.65
N LEU A 13 -10.60 9.00 5.97
CA LEU A 13 -9.91 9.16 7.23
C LEU A 13 -9.91 10.65 7.63
N ASN A 14 -10.51 10.99 8.79
CA ASN A 14 -10.54 12.35 9.35
C ASN A 14 -11.04 13.42 8.34
N GLY A 15 -12.06 13.11 7.55
CA GLY A 15 -12.60 14.02 6.53
C GLY A 15 -11.75 14.15 5.25
N LYS A 16 -10.67 13.39 5.13
CA LYS A 16 -9.89 13.24 3.88
C LYS A 16 -10.26 11.93 3.19
N PHE A 17 -10.18 11.91 1.86
CA PHE A 17 -10.59 10.77 1.05
C PHE A 17 -9.40 10.25 0.24
N LEU A 18 -9.07 8.98 0.43
CA LEU A 18 -8.20 8.25 -0.47
C LEU A 18 -9.03 7.79 -1.67
N HIS A 19 -8.51 7.99 -2.88
CA HIS A 19 -9.14 7.57 -4.13
C HIS A 19 -9.07 6.04 -4.28
N ALA A 20 -10.00 5.37 -3.61
CA ALA A 20 -10.01 3.92 -3.47
C ALA A 20 -11.41 3.38 -3.20
N ASN A 21 -11.69 2.18 -3.69
CA ASN A 21 -12.96 1.49 -3.54
C ASN A 21 -12.81 0.20 -2.75
N TYR A 22 -13.81 -0.11 -1.91
CA TYR A 22 -13.94 -1.43 -1.32
C TYR A 22 -14.46 -2.43 -2.36
N ILE A 23 -13.75 -3.54 -2.53
CA ILE A 23 -14.15 -4.66 -3.39
C ILE A 23 -14.43 -5.86 -2.51
N SER A 24 -15.60 -6.49 -2.68
CA SER A 24 -15.89 -7.76 -2.01
C SER A 24 -16.57 -8.74 -2.94
N PHE A 25 -16.11 -9.99 -2.91
CA PHE A 25 -16.72 -11.08 -3.69
C PHE A 25 -17.72 -11.90 -2.86
N ASN A 26 -17.48 -12.05 -1.55
CA ASN A 26 -18.31 -12.93 -0.70
C ASN A 26 -18.21 -12.59 0.81
N HIS A 27 -18.25 -11.32 1.22
CA HIS A 27 -18.10 -10.81 2.62
C HIS A 27 -16.79 -11.20 3.37
N GLN A 28 -16.15 -12.31 3.00
CA GLN A 28 -14.91 -12.84 3.52
C GLN A 28 -13.72 -12.26 2.77
N ASN A 29 -13.79 -12.23 1.45
CA ASN A 29 -12.77 -11.61 0.60
C ASN A 29 -13.09 -10.13 0.44
N ARG A 30 -12.36 -9.28 1.18
CA ARG A 30 -12.49 -7.82 1.15
C ARG A 30 -11.15 -7.19 0.76
N PHE A 31 -11.17 -6.38 -0.28
CA PHE A 31 -10.01 -5.66 -0.79
C PHE A 31 -10.30 -4.16 -0.82
N ILE A 32 -9.24 -3.36 -0.82
CA ILE A 32 -9.28 -1.95 -1.16
C ILE A 32 -8.51 -1.81 -2.47
N ALA A 33 -9.20 -1.46 -3.54
CA ALA A 33 -8.56 -1.13 -4.81
C ALA A 33 -8.37 0.38 -4.89
N SER A 34 -7.12 0.82 -4.96
CA SER A 34 -6.72 2.23 -4.99
C SER A 34 -5.84 2.49 -6.20
N GLN A 35 -5.77 3.76 -6.60
CA GLN A 35 -4.63 4.23 -7.38
C GLN A 35 -3.34 4.14 -6.57
N ALA A 36 -2.20 4.09 -7.25
CA ALA A 36 -0.91 4.26 -6.59
C ALA A 36 -0.84 5.67 -6.00
N PRO A 37 -0.33 5.84 -4.76
CA PRO A 37 -0.28 7.15 -4.13
C PRO A 37 0.75 8.02 -4.85
N PHE A 38 0.25 9.03 -5.57
CA PHE A 38 1.11 9.98 -6.27
C PHE A 38 1.88 10.83 -5.28
N LYS A 39 3.12 11.17 -5.62
CA LYS A 39 3.97 12.04 -4.80
C LYS A 39 3.39 13.45 -4.64
N ASP A 40 2.69 13.92 -5.66
CA ASP A 40 2.13 15.27 -5.67
C ASP A 40 0.90 15.35 -4.74
N LEU A 41 0.74 16.50 -4.07
CA LEU A 41 -0.42 16.84 -3.22
C LEU A 41 -0.56 16.08 -1.88
N GLY A 42 0.45 15.32 -1.45
CA GLY A 42 0.45 14.68 -0.13
C GLY A 42 -0.42 13.41 -0.02
N GLU A 43 -0.76 12.79 -1.15
CA GLU A 43 -1.51 11.52 -1.16
C GLU A 43 -0.74 10.37 -0.49
N GLN A 44 0.58 10.39 -0.54
CA GLN A 44 1.44 9.40 0.15
C GLN A 44 1.26 9.43 1.68
N ASP A 45 1.12 10.63 2.26
CA ASP A 45 0.86 10.79 3.70
C ASP A 45 -0.50 10.20 4.07
N LEU A 46 -1.53 10.51 3.28
CA LEU A 46 -2.87 9.98 3.52
C LEU A 46 -2.91 8.45 3.35
N PHE A 47 -2.22 7.91 2.35
CA PHE A 47 -2.09 6.47 2.12
C PHE A 47 -1.55 5.77 3.37
N TRP A 48 -0.40 6.20 3.90
CA TRP A 48 0.19 5.58 5.08
C TRP A 48 -0.63 5.80 6.36
N GLN A 49 -1.31 6.95 6.49
CA GLN A 49 -2.26 7.18 7.59
C GLN A 49 -3.41 6.19 7.55
N VAL A 50 -3.98 5.92 6.37
CA VAL A 50 -5.02 4.89 6.20
C VAL A 50 -4.48 3.50 6.58
N MET A 51 -3.27 3.15 6.12
CA MET A 51 -2.63 1.87 6.44
C MET A 51 -2.43 1.69 7.95
N LEU A 52 -2.00 2.73 8.66
CA LEU A 52 -1.82 2.67 10.12
C LEU A 52 -3.15 2.64 10.88
N ALA A 53 -4.14 3.44 10.46
CA ALA A 53 -5.42 3.61 11.13
C ALA A 53 -6.36 2.40 11.00
N LYS A 54 -6.23 1.63 9.90
CA LYS A 54 -7.06 0.46 9.60
C LYS A 54 -6.34 -0.84 9.96
N PRO A 55 -6.53 -1.40 11.18
CA PRO A 55 -5.82 -2.62 11.60
C PRO A 55 -6.17 -3.85 10.75
N GLU A 56 -7.33 -3.85 10.09
CA GLU A 56 -7.79 -4.93 9.21
C GLU A 56 -6.97 -5.08 7.92
N ILE A 57 -6.20 -4.05 7.53
CA ILE A 57 -5.31 -4.11 6.37
C ILE A 57 -3.98 -4.69 6.81
N THR A 58 -3.61 -5.86 6.30
CA THR A 58 -2.37 -6.56 6.69
C THR A 58 -1.33 -6.68 5.57
N ALA A 59 -1.75 -6.44 4.32
CA ALA A 59 -0.91 -6.59 3.14
C ALA A 59 -1.19 -5.46 2.13
N ILE A 60 -0.17 -5.10 1.36
CA ILE A 60 -0.23 -4.16 0.25
C ILE A 60 0.25 -4.91 -0.99
N ILE A 61 -0.54 -4.88 -2.06
CA ILE A 61 -0.17 -5.50 -3.34
C ILE A 61 -0.06 -4.39 -4.37
N ASP A 62 1.17 -4.11 -4.81
CA ASP A 62 1.45 -3.14 -5.86
C ASP A 62 1.68 -3.87 -7.18
N LEU A 63 0.73 -3.68 -8.11
CA LEU A 63 0.74 -4.27 -9.44
C LEU A 63 1.21 -3.29 -10.53
N SER A 64 1.72 -2.12 -10.15
CA SER A 64 2.21 -1.11 -11.10
C SER A 64 3.44 -1.58 -11.86
N ASN A 65 3.50 -1.26 -13.16
CA ASN A 65 4.67 -1.59 -13.98
C ASN A 65 5.83 -0.64 -13.67
N ARG A 66 7.07 -1.07 -13.95
CA ARG A 66 8.28 -0.23 -13.73
C ARG A 66 8.22 1.12 -14.44
N LYS A 67 7.58 1.22 -15.62
CA LYS A 67 7.41 2.49 -16.34
C LYS A 67 6.51 3.46 -15.59
N ASP A 68 5.48 2.95 -14.93
CA ASP A 68 4.54 3.74 -14.15
C ASP A 68 5.18 4.22 -12.84
N ARG A 69 6.07 3.41 -12.23
CA ARG A 69 6.83 3.79 -11.03
C ARG A 69 7.69 5.04 -11.20
N VAL A 70 8.24 5.26 -12.40
CA VAL A 70 9.01 6.48 -12.69
C VAL A 70 8.12 7.73 -12.61
N GLN A 71 6.84 7.63 -12.98
CA GLN A 71 5.87 8.73 -12.84
C GLN A 71 5.27 8.84 -11.44
N ILE A 72 5.05 7.71 -10.76
CA ILE A 72 4.45 7.68 -9.40
C ILE A 72 5.45 8.18 -8.35
N GLY A 73 6.75 7.97 -8.57
CA GLY A 73 7.79 8.16 -7.56
C GLY A 73 7.76 7.05 -6.51
N SER A 74 8.83 6.90 -5.73
CA SER A 74 8.82 5.94 -4.61
C SER A 74 7.89 6.46 -3.52
N TYR A 75 6.83 5.72 -3.23
CA TYR A 75 5.89 6.00 -2.13
C TYR A 75 6.16 5.11 -0.89
N CYS A 76 7.18 4.27 -0.97
CA CYS A 76 7.61 3.34 0.05
C CYS A 76 9.14 3.15 -0.01
N PRO A 77 9.80 2.82 1.12
CA PRO A 77 11.18 2.34 1.09
C PRO A 77 11.23 0.96 0.41
N ASN A 78 12.26 0.70 -0.39
CA ASN A 78 12.40 -0.54 -1.17
C ASN A 78 13.57 -1.41 -0.71
N GLU A 79 14.52 -0.84 0.03
CA GLU A 79 15.71 -1.54 0.50
C GLU A 79 15.65 -1.83 1.99
N LYS A 80 16.18 -2.98 2.42
CA LYS A 80 16.25 -3.33 3.83
C LYS A 80 17.06 -2.29 4.61
N GLY A 81 16.46 -1.76 5.67
CA GLY A 81 17.02 -0.70 6.52
C GLY A 81 16.68 0.71 6.04
N GLU A 82 16.12 0.87 4.85
CA GLU A 82 15.63 2.16 4.38
C GLU A 82 14.38 2.58 5.15
N SER A 83 14.30 3.87 5.46
CA SER A 83 13.14 4.47 6.11
C SER A 83 12.77 5.78 5.43
N GLN A 84 11.47 6.07 5.40
CA GLN A 84 10.94 7.32 4.89
C GLN A 84 9.78 7.79 5.78
N THR A 85 9.69 9.10 5.99
CA THR A 85 8.64 9.72 6.80
C THR A 85 7.55 10.31 5.91
N TYR A 86 6.30 10.03 6.26
CA TYR A 86 5.09 10.48 5.58
C TYR A 86 4.16 11.14 6.60
N GLY A 87 4.23 12.47 6.68
CA GLY A 87 3.63 13.25 7.76
C GLY A 87 4.19 12.82 9.12
N GLU A 88 3.37 12.10 9.90
CA GLU A 88 3.69 11.66 11.28
C GLU A 88 3.94 10.16 11.38
N ILE A 89 4.15 9.50 10.23
CA ILE A 89 4.37 8.07 10.14
C ILE A 89 5.74 7.83 9.53
N GLU A 90 6.60 7.16 10.28
CA GLU A 90 7.84 6.60 9.75
C GLU A 90 7.54 5.19 9.24
N VAL A 91 7.92 4.93 7.99
CA VAL A 91 7.81 3.62 7.35
C VAL A 91 9.22 3.10 7.15
N THR A 92 9.52 1.94 7.70
CA THR A 92 10.83 1.30 7.61
C THR A 92 10.70 -0.05 6.94
N CYS A 93 11.50 -0.30 5.90
CA CYS A 93 11.61 -1.62 5.27
C CYS A 93 12.54 -2.49 6.13
N ILE A 94 11.98 -3.45 6.86
CA ILE A 94 12.77 -4.30 7.78
C ILE A 94 13.25 -5.59 7.11
N GLU A 95 12.55 -6.04 6.07
CA GLU A 95 12.95 -7.18 5.23
C GLU A 95 12.65 -6.85 3.77
N SER A 96 13.54 -7.29 2.88
CA SER A 96 13.42 -7.15 1.44
C SER A 96 13.94 -8.45 0.82
N GLU A 97 13.03 -9.20 0.22
CA GLU A 97 13.30 -10.51 -0.36
C GLU A 97 12.76 -10.56 -1.77
N LYS A 98 13.31 -11.46 -2.59
CA LYS A 98 12.72 -11.80 -3.88
C LYS A 98 11.89 -13.05 -3.74
N SER A 99 10.75 -13.10 -4.44
CA SER A 99 10.00 -14.33 -4.60
C SER A 99 10.86 -15.43 -5.23
N ALA A 100 10.49 -16.69 -5.00
CA ALA A 100 11.22 -17.84 -5.51
C ALA A 100 11.35 -17.85 -7.05
N ASP A 101 10.39 -17.28 -7.77
CA ASP A 101 10.41 -17.11 -9.23
C ASP A 101 11.12 -15.83 -9.68
N GLY A 102 11.54 -14.96 -8.76
CA GLY A 102 12.21 -13.69 -9.03
C GLY A 102 11.33 -12.61 -9.65
N LEU A 103 10.00 -12.81 -9.69
CA LEU A 103 9.06 -11.92 -10.37
C LEU A 103 8.53 -10.78 -9.47
N CYS A 104 8.65 -10.89 -8.15
CA CYS A 104 8.27 -9.82 -7.25
C CYS A 104 9.24 -9.66 -6.08
N ASP A 105 9.32 -8.43 -5.58
CA ASP A 105 9.94 -8.15 -4.30
C ASP A 105 8.86 -8.30 -3.21
N ILE A 106 9.22 -9.00 -2.14
CA ILE A 106 8.40 -9.19 -0.95
C ILE A 106 9.03 -8.33 0.14
N LEU A 107 8.30 -7.31 0.57
CA LEU A 107 8.78 -6.33 1.53
C LEU A 107 7.98 -6.41 2.82
N THR A 108 8.71 -6.38 3.94
CA THR A 108 8.12 -6.27 5.27
C THR A 108 8.31 -4.85 5.77
N TYR A 109 7.22 -4.19 6.14
CA TYR A 109 7.26 -2.83 6.69
C TYR A 109 6.96 -2.80 8.17
N GLN A 110 7.71 -1.96 8.88
CA GLN A 110 7.35 -1.45 10.20
C GLN A 110 6.88 0.00 10.04
N LEU A 111 5.66 0.28 10.46
CA LEU A 111 5.12 1.64 10.57
C LEU A 111 5.21 2.07 12.02
N THR A 112 5.81 3.23 12.26
CA THR A 112 5.88 3.88 13.57
C THR A 112 5.09 5.18 13.52
N ASP A 113 4.04 5.27 14.34
CA ASP A 113 3.37 6.54 14.62
C ASP A 113 4.31 7.41 15.47
N LEU A 114 4.78 8.52 14.92
CA LEU A 114 5.76 9.38 15.59
C LEU A 114 5.15 10.12 16.79
N LYS A 115 3.83 10.33 16.82
CA LYS A 115 3.12 10.95 17.95
C LYS A 115 2.84 9.96 19.06
N THR A 116 2.19 8.84 18.73
CA THR A 116 1.72 7.88 19.73
C THR A 116 2.74 6.80 20.08
N LYS A 117 3.82 6.71 19.29
CA LYS A 117 4.82 5.62 19.33
C LYS A 117 4.20 4.24 19.09
N LYS A 118 3.00 4.18 18.53
CA LYS A 118 2.35 2.93 18.11
C LYS A 118 3.10 2.34 16.93
N ILE A 119 3.34 1.03 16.97
CA ILE A 119 4.00 0.28 15.90
C ILE A 119 2.99 -0.66 15.24
N LYS A 120 3.02 -0.74 13.91
CA LYS A 120 2.27 -1.73 13.12
C LYS A 120 3.21 -2.39 12.11
N PHE A 121 3.10 -3.71 11.98
CA PHE A 121 3.87 -4.47 10.99
C PHE A 121 2.98 -4.89 9.82
N PHE A 122 3.53 -4.80 8.61
CA PHE A 122 2.96 -5.34 7.38
C PHE A 122 3.89 -6.43 6.88
N LYS A 123 3.47 -7.69 7.00
CA LYS A 123 4.36 -8.85 6.84
C LYS A 123 4.54 -9.31 5.40
N GLU A 124 3.73 -8.82 4.46
CA GLU A 124 3.71 -9.34 3.09
C GLU A 124 3.27 -8.24 2.11
N SER A 125 4.07 -7.18 2.00
CA SER A 125 3.84 -6.16 0.97
C SER A 125 4.47 -6.64 -0.33
N VAL A 126 3.65 -7.11 -1.26
CA VAL A 126 4.11 -7.66 -2.54
C VAL A 126 4.20 -6.53 -3.54
N ILE A 127 5.42 -6.27 -4.00
CA ILE A 127 5.71 -5.28 -5.01
C ILE A 127 6.07 -6.01 -6.30
N ARG A 128 5.13 -6.02 -7.26
CA ARG A 128 5.37 -6.66 -8.56
C ARG A 128 6.34 -5.82 -9.36
N ILE A 129 7.42 -6.45 -9.80
CA ILE A 129 8.27 -5.91 -10.85
C ILE A 129 7.64 -6.37 -12.18
N GLY A 130 7.17 -5.42 -12.99
CA GLY A 130 6.49 -5.70 -14.26
C GLY A 130 7.17 -6.77 -15.13
N GLN A 131 6.29 -7.53 -15.81
CA GLN A 131 6.50 -8.69 -16.69
C GLN A 131 7.84 -8.77 -17.44
N MET A 132 8.40 -9.99 -17.47
CA MET A 132 9.24 -10.43 -18.58
C MET A 132 8.55 -10.08 -19.91
N ALA A 133 9.25 -9.36 -20.77
CA ALA A 133 8.89 -9.29 -22.18
C ALA A 133 8.78 -10.72 -22.69
N VAL A 134 7.58 -11.13 -23.09
CA VAL A 134 7.43 -12.30 -23.95
C VAL A 134 7.98 -11.85 -25.30
N SER A 135 9.24 -12.21 -25.56
CA SER A 135 9.86 -12.14 -26.89
C SER A 135 9.71 -13.47 -27.60
#